data_AF-A0A8S4MUN8-F1
#
_entry.id   AF-A0A8S4MUN8-F1
#
_cell.length_a   1.000
_cell.length_b   1.000
_cell.length_c   1.000
_cell.angle_alpha   90.00
_cell.angle_beta   90.00
_cell.angle_gamma   90.00
#
_symmetry.space_group_name_H-M   'P 1'
#
loop_
_entity.id
_entity.type
_entity.pdbx_description
1 polymer ?
#
loop_
_entity_poly.entity_id
_entity_poly.type
_entity_poly.pdbx_seq_one_letter_code
_entity_poly.pdbx_strand_id
1 'polypeptide(L)'
;GVSKSAWHSVANKDQSIISKSLVEDLLDKQRNSYAVRTFSPEVESAMRDLGFLEEANFTRTVRDWYEAQDERGMPAMERIEKQIQMRTLLLKNVKFDTFPPPSGYIKGFPIQMFEGFLLSIDSHLQLYKLVRGGTNNQRAFSSLENESFFGTLSEVDSNRLGCPKAVNLERVMSQVTEVLHYRQNPDLR
;
A
#
# COMPACT_ATOMS: atom_id res chain seq x y z
N GLY A 1 15.47 0.41 16.31
CA GLY A 1 14.23 0.86 15.64
C GLY A 1 14.65 1.49 14.34
N VAL A 2 13.91 1.26 13.24
CA VAL A 2 14.29 1.68 11.88
C VAL A 2 14.60 3.17 11.83
N SER A 3 15.84 3.52 11.46
CA SER A 3 16.28 4.91 11.41
C SER A 3 16.15 5.50 10.01
N LYS A 4 15.67 6.74 9.90
CA LYS A 4 15.64 7.49 8.64
C LYS A 4 17.05 7.73 8.07
N SER A 5 18.10 7.67 8.91
CA SER A 5 19.49 7.89 8.51
C SER A 5 19.93 6.98 7.35
N ALA A 6 19.42 5.75 7.28
CA ALA A 6 19.77 4.83 6.20
C ALA A 6 19.32 5.36 4.82
N TRP A 7 18.08 5.85 4.71
CA TRP A 7 17.57 6.46 3.46
C TRP A 7 18.35 7.73 3.10
N HIS A 8 18.75 8.55 4.07
CA HIS A 8 19.61 9.71 3.81
C HIS A 8 20.99 9.29 3.30
N SER A 9 21.60 8.25 3.88
CA SER A 9 22.90 7.75 3.42
C SER A 9 22.83 7.18 2.00
N VAL A 10 21.74 6.49 1.65
CA VAL A 10 21.51 6.03 0.27
C VAL A 10 21.35 7.21 -0.68
N ALA A 11 20.51 8.20 -0.34
CA ALA A 11 20.31 9.40 -1.15
C ALA A 11 21.60 10.22 -1.35
N ASN A 12 22.47 10.25 -0.34
CA ASN A 12 23.77 10.94 -0.43
C ASN A 12 24.79 10.15 -1.28
N LYS A 13 24.73 8.82 -1.28
CA LYS A 13 25.60 7.96 -2.12
C LYS A 13 25.19 8.05 -3.59
N ASP A 14 23.90 7.92 -3.87
CA ASP A 14 23.37 7.93 -5.23
C ASP A 14 21.92 8.48 -5.27
N GLN A 15 21.78 9.69 -5.81
CA GLN A 15 20.48 10.37 -5.94
C GLN A 15 19.60 9.78 -7.05
N SER A 16 20.14 8.95 -7.94
CA SER A 16 19.36 8.28 -8.99
C SER A 16 18.45 7.19 -8.40
N ILE A 17 18.90 6.52 -7.34
CA ILE A 17 18.15 5.50 -6.62
C ILE A 17 16.97 6.15 -5.88
N ILE A 18 17.28 7.06 -4.95
CA ILE A 18 16.28 7.81 -4.19
C ILE A 18 16.71 9.26 -4.02
N SER A 19 15.82 10.20 -4.35
CA SER A 19 16.14 11.62 -4.22
C SER A 19 16.07 12.05 -2.76
N LYS A 20 16.97 12.96 -2.36
CA LYS A 20 16.96 13.55 -1.01
C LYS A 20 15.62 14.23 -0.70
N SER A 21 15.01 14.85 -1.71
CA SER A 21 13.67 15.45 -1.61
C SER A 21 12.60 14.43 -1.25
N LEU A 22 12.68 13.17 -1.69
CA LEU A 22 11.70 12.13 -1.34
C LEU A 22 11.83 11.67 0.12
N VAL A 23 13.04 11.78 0.67
CA VAL A 23 13.37 11.37 2.05
C VAL A 23 13.05 12.48 3.06
N GLU A 24 13.33 13.74 2.69
CA GLU A 24 13.16 14.92 3.54
C GLU A 24 11.79 15.57 3.40
N ASP A 25 11.40 15.85 2.16
CA ASP A 25 10.13 16.46 1.85
C ASP A 25 9.13 15.34 1.60
N LEU A 26 8.05 15.32 2.39
CA LEU A 26 6.91 14.44 2.19
C LEU A 26 6.12 14.88 0.93
N LEU A 27 6.80 14.92 -0.23
CA LEU A 27 6.28 15.28 -1.53
C LEU A 27 5.11 14.34 -1.82
N ASP A 28 3.91 14.92 -1.84
CA ASP A 28 2.64 14.26 -2.10
C ASP A 28 2.47 12.89 -1.40
N LYS A 29 2.13 12.94 -0.11
CA LYS A 29 1.90 11.77 0.78
C LYS A 29 0.88 10.76 0.25
N GLN A 30 0.09 11.14 -0.77
CA GLN A 30 -0.96 10.30 -1.36
C GLN A 30 -0.46 9.52 -2.59
N ARG A 31 0.75 9.79 -3.11
CA ARG A 31 1.29 9.07 -4.27
C ARG A 31 1.94 7.75 -3.90
N ASN A 32 1.27 6.66 -4.29
CA ASN A 32 1.79 5.29 -4.12
C ASN A 32 3.15 5.08 -4.82
N SER A 33 3.38 5.70 -5.99
CA SER A 33 4.64 5.57 -6.74
C SER A 33 5.88 5.99 -5.95
N TYR A 34 5.75 6.94 -5.02
CA TYR A 34 6.83 7.34 -4.13
C TYR A 34 7.09 6.32 -3.02
N ALA A 35 6.05 5.69 -2.49
CA ALA A 35 6.20 4.58 -1.55
C ALA A 35 6.92 3.39 -2.22
N VAL A 36 6.50 3.02 -3.44
CA VAL A 36 7.12 1.94 -4.22
C VAL A 36 8.61 2.22 -4.47
N ARG A 37 8.96 3.45 -4.85
CA ARG A 37 10.37 3.84 -5.04
C ARG A 37 11.16 3.84 -3.73
N THR A 38 10.56 4.29 -2.63
CA THR A 38 11.23 4.36 -1.32
C THR A 38 11.58 2.98 -0.78
N PHE A 39 10.77 1.97 -1.12
CA PHE A 39 10.96 0.59 -0.67
C PHE A 39 11.46 -0.35 -1.79
N SER A 40 12.13 0.20 -2.82
CA SER A 40 12.53 -0.57 -3.98
C SER A 40 13.70 -1.55 -3.69
N PRO A 41 13.91 -2.57 -4.54
CA PRO A 41 15.06 -3.47 -4.45
C PRO A 41 16.42 -2.73 -4.52
N GLU A 42 16.50 -1.65 -5.30
CA GLU A 42 17.72 -0.84 -5.45
C GLU A 42 18.04 -0.13 -4.13
N VAL A 43 17.04 0.41 -3.44
CA VAL A 43 17.20 1.01 -2.11
C VAL A 43 17.64 -0.06 -1.10
N GLU A 44 17.01 -1.24 -1.11
CA GLU A 44 17.42 -2.36 -0.26
C GLU A 44 18.89 -2.72 -0.47
N SER A 45 19.31 -2.92 -1.73
CA SER A 45 20.68 -3.27 -2.07
C SER A 45 21.67 -2.21 -1.60
N ALA A 46 21.38 -0.94 -1.86
CA ALA A 46 22.22 0.17 -1.43
C ALA A 46 22.33 0.25 0.10
N MET A 47 21.26 -0.03 0.84
CA MET A 47 21.29 -0.11 2.30
C MET A 47 22.17 -1.25 2.80
N ARG A 48 22.10 -2.44 2.17
CA ARG A 48 22.96 -3.58 2.51
C ARG A 48 24.43 -3.25 2.28
N ASP A 49 24.76 -2.64 1.16
CA ASP A 49 26.13 -2.23 0.82
C ASP A 49 26.71 -1.24 1.84
N LEU A 50 25.85 -0.38 2.41
CA LEU A 50 26.20 0.61 3.42
C LEU A 50 26.17 0.04 4.86
N GLY A 51 25.83 -1.24 5.04
CA GLY A 51 25.77 -1.90 6.34
C GLY A 51 24.48 -1.70 7.14
N PHE A 52 23.47 -1.03 6.56
CA PHE A 52 22.16 -0.80 7.19
C PHE A 52 21.23 -2.02 7.02
N LEU A 53 21.59 -3.14 7.65
CA LEU A 53 20.90 -4.43 7.46
C LEU A 53 19.46 -4.45 8.01
N GLU A 54 19.20 -3.78 9.14
CA GLU A 54 17.85 -3.73 9.72
C GLU A 54 16.91 -2.95 8.82
N GLU A 55 17.33 -1.79 8.33
CA GLU A 55 16.56 -0.94 7.40
C GLU A 55 16.38 -1.60 6.04
N ALA A 56 17.38 -2.32 5.52
CA ALA A 56 17.24 -3.11 4.30
C ALA A 56 16.16 -4.20 4.46
N ASN A 57 16.18 -4.94 5.57
CA ASN A 57 15.16 -5.96 5.84
C ASN A 57 13.76 -5.36 6.04
N PHE A 58 13.68 -4.18 6.67
CA PHE A 58 12.44 -3.42 6.78
C PHE A 58 11.90 -3.05 5.40
N THR A 59 12.76 -2.48 4.55
CA THR A 59 12.43 -2.12 3.16
C THR A 59 11.88 -3.30 2.39
N ARG A 60 12.56 -4.44 2.44
CA ARG A 60 12.08 -5.69 1.83
C ARG A 60 10.70 -6.09 2.34
N THR A 61 10.51 -6.09 3.65
CA THR A 61 9.23 -6.52 4.27
C THR A 61 8.07 -5.64 3.84
N VAL A 62 8.29 -4.32 3.75
CA VAL A 62 7.26 -3.38 3.27
C VAL A 62 6.95 -3.61 1.80
N ARG A 63 7.97 -3.80 0.96
CA ARG A 63 7.80 -4.13 -0.46
C ARG A 63 7.01 -5.43 -0.66
N ASP A 64 7.43 -6.50 0.02
CA ASP A 64 6.77 -7.80 -0.02
C ASP A 64 5.31 -7.69 0.42
N TRP A 65 5.01 -6.86 1.42
CA TRP A 65 3.64 -6.61 1.83
C TRP A 65 2.84 -5.90 0.72
N TYR A 66 3.37 -4.88 0.06
CA TYR A 66 2.70 -4.20 -1.06
C TYR A 66 2.44 -5.16 -2.23
N GLU A 67 3.43 -5.94 -2.63
CA GLU A 67 3.27 -6.98 -3.65
C GLU A 67 2.18 -7.98 -3.24
N ALA A 68 2.17 -8.38 -1.97
CA ALA A 68 1.13 -9.26 -1.43
C ALA A 68 -0.27 -8.62 -1.40
N GLN A 69 -0.41 -7.29 -1.51
CA GLN A 69 -1.71 -6.63 -1.65
C GLN A 69 -2.14 -6.47 -3.12
N ASP A 70 -1.22 -6.19 -4.03
CA ASP A 70 -1.56 -5.82 -5.40
C ASP A 70 -1.23 -6.89 -6.46
N GLU A 71 -0.17 -7.69 -6.31
CA GLU A 71 0.32 -8.56 -7.40
C GLU A 71 -0.73 -9.57 -7.88
N ARG A 72 -0.90 -9.70 -9.21
CA ARG A 72 -1.91 -10.59 -9.81
C ARG A 72 -1.34 -11.99 -9.98
N GLY A 73 -2.16 -13.01 -9.75
CA GLY A 73 -1.76 -14.40 -9.98
C GLY A 73 -0.73 -14.97 -9.00
N MET A 74 -0.26 -14.19 -8.01
CA MET A 74 0.61 -14.71 -6.95
C MET A 74 -0.12 -15.83 -6.17
N PRO A 75 0.54 -17.00 -5.96
CA PRO A 75 0.00 -18.11 -5.19
C PRO A 75 -0.44 -17.70 -3.78
N ALA A 76 -1.54 -18.27 -3.30
CA ALA A 76 -2.10 -17.93 -1.98
C ALA A 76 -1.11 -18.13 -0.84
N MET A 77 -0.35 -19.23 -0.85
CA MET A 77 0.65 -19.52 0.18
C MET A 77 1.79 -18.49 0.21
N GLU A 78 2.32 -18.12 -0.95
CA GLU A 78 3.37 -17.08 -1.05
C GLU A 78 2.86 -15.75 -0.51
N ARG A 79 1.61 -15.39 -0.84
CA ARG A 79 0.98 -14.16 -0.35
C ARG A 79 0.81 -14.18 1.17
N ILE A 80 0.35 -15.30 1.72
CA ILE A 80 0.19 -15.52 3.16
C ILE A 80 1.54 -15.36 3.87
N GLU A 81 2.61 -15.95 3.33
CA GLU A 81 3.95 -15.84 3.90
C GLU A 81 4.42 -14.37 3.98
N LYS A 82 4.29 -13.62 2.89
CA LYS A 82 4.63 -12.18 2.85
C LYS A 82 3.80 -11.37 3.87
N GLN A 83 2.51 -11.67 4.02
CA GLN A 83 1.65 -11.03 5.03
C GLN A 83 2.06 -11.37 6.47
N ILE A 84 2.42 -12.63 6.74
CA ILE A 84 2.89 -13.07 8.07
C ILE A 84 4.21 -12.41 8.43
N GLN A 85 5.11 -12.19 7.47
CA GLN A 85 6.36 -11.46 7.71
C GLN A 85 6.11 -10.04 8.19
N MET A 86 5.20 -9.31 7.53
CA MET A 86 4.79 -7.97 7.96
C MET A 86 4.13 -7.99 9.34
N ARG A 87 3.22 -8.94 9.60
CA ARG A 87 2.60 -9.12 10.91
C ARG A 87 3.63 -9.35 12.01
N THR A 88 4.62 -10.20 11.74
CA THR A 88 5.71 -10.50 12.67
C THR A 88 6.54 -9.25 12.95
N LEU A 89 6.87 -8.48 11.90
CA LEU A 89 7.59 -7.21 12.04
C LEU A 89 6.80 -6.21 12.92
N LEU A 90 5.49 -6.08 12.72
CA LEU A 90 4.62 -5.18 13.48
C LEU A 90 4.58 -5.57 14.96
N LEU A 91 4.29 -6.83 15.25
CA LEU A 91 4.12 -7.34 16.62
C LEU A 91 5.43 -7.52 17.39
N LYS A 92 6.58 -7.61 16.70
CA LYS A 92 7.88 -7.78 17.36
C LYS A 92 8.13 -6.66 18.38
N ASN A 93 8.43 -7.07 19.61
CA ASN A 93 8.74 -6.23 20.76
C ASN A 93 7.60 -5.28 21.20
N VAL A 94 6.34 -5.57 20.84
CA VAL A 94 5.18 -4.85 21.36
C VAL A 94 4.76 -5.49 22.69
N LYS A 95 4.68 -4.68 23.75
CA LYS A 95 4.27 -5.14 25.08
C LYS A 95 2.80 -4.78 25.34
N PHE A 96 1.92 -5.75 25.11
CA PHE A 96 0.48 -5.58 25.28
C PHE A 96 0.03 -5.65 26.75
N ASP A 97 0.90 -6.13 27.63
CA ASP A 97 0.69 -6.34 29.05
C ASP A 97 1.11 -5.14 29.93
N THR A 98 1.49 -4.03 29.31
CA THR A 98 1.96 -2.83 30.03
C THR A 98 0.83 -1.83 30.22
N PHE A 99 0.71 -1.29 31.45
CA PHE A 99 -0.13 -0.15 31.75
C PHE A 99 0.73 1.07 32.11
N PRO A 100 0.42 2.29 31.61
CA PRO A 100 -0.68 2.60 30.70
C PRO A 100 -0.46 1.97 29.30
N PRO A 101 -1.54 1.65 28.58
CA PRO A 101 -1.43 1.10 27.23
C PRO A 101 -0.66 2.08 26.31
N PRO A 102 -0.09 1.59 25.20
CA PRO A 102 0.56 2.44 24.23
C PRO A 102 -0.37 3.59 23.82
N SER A 103 0.16 4.83 23.87
CA SER A 103 -0.57 6.04 23.49
C SER A 103 -0.83 6.09 21.97
N GLY A 104 -1.07 7.26 21.38
CA GLY A 104 -1.43 7.40 19.96
C GLY A 104 -0.45 6.83 18.93
N TYR A 105 0.72 6.32 19.35
CA TYR A 105 1.71 5.70 18.49
C TYR A 105 2.27 4.38 19.06
N ILE A 106 2.46 3.40 18.18
CA ILE A 106 3.16 2.14 18.45
C ILE A 106 4.34 2.05 17.49
N LYS A 107 5.57 1.98 18.03
CA LYS A 107 6.81 1.91 17.22
C LYS A 107 6.97 3.03 16.18
N GLY A 108 6.42 4.21 16.49
CA GLY A 108 6.44 5.37 15.58
C GLY A 108 5.32 5.37 14.53
N PHE A 109 4.50 4.31 14.45
CA PHE A 109 3.29 4.28 13.63
C PHE A 109 2.11 4.87 14.42
N PRO A 110 1.28 5.72 13.82
CA PRO A 110 -0.02 6.07 14.40
C PRO A 110 -0.81 4.81 14.71
N ILE A 111 -1.49 4.77 15.86
CA ILE A 111 -2.20 3.57 16.34
C ILE A 111 -3.21 3.04 15.30
N GLN A 112 -3.94 3.94 14.65
CA GLN A 112 -4.90 3.62 13.58
C GLN A 112 -4.24 2.92 12.39
N MET A 113 -3.03 3.33 12.02
CA MET A 113 -2.28 2.70 10.92
C MET A 113 -1.78 1.30 11.33
N PHE A 114 -1.28 1.18 12.57
CA PHE A 114 -0.84 -0.09 13.13
C PHE A 114 -2.00 -1.12 13.18
N GLU A 115 -3.15 -0.70 13.71
CA GLU A 115 -4.37 -1.52 13.77
C GLU A 115 -4.88 -1.86 12.38
N GLY A 116 -4.88 -0.90 11.45
CA GLY A 116 -5.30 -1.11 10.07
C GLY A 116 -4.47 -2.18 9.33
N PHE A 117 -3.14 -2.18 9.51
CA PHE A 117 -2.29 -3.23 8.96
C PHE A 117 -2.63 -4.61 9.53
N LEU A 118 -2.76 -4.72 10.85
CA LEU A 118 -3.05 -5.99 11.51
C LEU A 118 -4.42 -6.52 11.10
N LEU A 119 -5.44 -5.67 11.11
CA LEU A 119 -6.79 -6.04 10.71
C LEU A 119 -6.83 -6.50 9.26
N SER A 120 -6.14 -5.79 8.35
CA SER A 120 -6.05 -6.20 6.94
C SER A 120 -5.41 -7.57 6.80
N ILE A 121 -4.26 -7.80 7.44
CA ILE A 121 -3.57 -9.09 7.38
C ILE A 121 -4.46 -10.21 7.93
N ASP A 122 -4.97 -10.04 9.14
CA ASP A 122 -5.76 -11.09 9.81
C ASP A 122 -7.06 -11.39 9.03
N SER A 123 -7.68 -10.39 8.40
CA SER A 123 -8.86 -10.58 7.55
C SER A 123 -8.54 -11.42 6.31
N HIS A 124 -7.45 -11.13 5.60
CA HIS A 124 -7.04 -11.90 4.42
C HIS A 124 -6.71 -13.35 4.77
N LEU A 125 -5.99 -13.57 5.88
CA LEU A 125 -5.67 -14.90 6.38
C LEU A 125 -6.94 -15.71 6.68
N GLN A 126 -7.94 -15.10 7.31
CA GLN A 126 -9.21 -15.76 7.60
C GLN A 126 -9.97 -16.09 6.32
N LEU A 127 -9.98 -15.21 5.32
CA LEU A 127 -10.69 -15.43 4.07
C LEU A 127 -10.08 -16.54 3.23
N TYR A 128 -8.75 -16.66 3.20
CA TYR A 128 -8.09 -17.80 2.57
C TYR A 128 -8.54 -19.13 3.16
N LYS A 129 -8.90 -19.17 4.45
CA LYS A 129 -9.47 -20.36 5.09
C LYS A 129 -10.95 -20.59 4.76
N LEU A 130 -11.72 -19.52 4.51
CA LEU A 130 -13.17 -19.59 4.30
C LEU A 130 -13.57 -19.83 2.84
N VAL A 131 -12.77 -19.37 1.87
CA VAL A 131 -13.10 -19.52 0.45
C VAL A 131 -12.67 -20.90 -0.07
N ARG A 132 -13.58 -21.56 -0.80
CA ARG A 132 -13.30 -22.87 -1.41
C ARG A 132 -12.11 -22.77 -2.36
N GLY A 133 -11.15 -23.68 -2.19
CA GLY A 133 -9.93 -23.72 -2.99
C GLY A 133 -8.79 -22.83 -2.48
N GLY A 134 -8.97 -22.13 -1.35
CA GLY A 134 -7.92 -21.29 -0.78
C GLY A 134 -7.54 -20.11 -1.68
N THR A 135 -8.46 -19.69 -2.55
CA THR A 135 -8.27 -18.57 -3.47
C THR A 135 -9.21 -17.45 -3.08
N ASN A 136 -8.70 -16.23 -3.02
CA ASN A 136 -9.52 -15.02 -2.91
C ASN A 136 -8.97 -13.98 -3.88
N ASN A 137 -9.82 -13.06 -4.32
CA ASN A 137 -9.35 -11.89 -5.04
C ASN A 137 -8.85 -10.87 -4.01
N GLN A 138 -7.54 -10.83 -3.80
CA GLN A 138 -6.88 -9.91 -2.87
C GLN A 138 -7.28 -8.44 -3.12
N ARG A 139 -7.43 -8.04 -4.39
CA ARG A 139 -7.75 -6.65 -4.76
C ARG A 139 -9.19 -6.25 -4.42
N ALA A 140 -10.08 -7.21 -4.13
CA ALA A 140 -11.46 -6.91 -3.75
C ALA A 140 -11.57 -6.17 -2.40
N PHE A 141 -10.53 -6.20 -1.57
CA PHE A 141 -10.44 -5.45 -0.30
C PHE A 141 -9.97 -3.99 -0.48
N SER A 142 -9.59 -3.61 -1.70
CA SER A 142 -9.08 -2.28 -1.99
C SER A 142 -10.20 -1.31 -2.34
N SER A 143 -9.98 -0.03 -2.06
CA SER A 143 -10.79 1.08 -2.59
C SER A 143 -10.44 1.43 -4.04
N LEU A 144 -9.46 0.76 -4.66
CA LEU A 144 -8.94 1.10 -5.99
C LEU A 144 -10.03 1.16 -7.07
N GLU A 145 -11.02 0.28 -7.04
CA GLU A 145 -12.14 0.33 -7.99
C GLU A 145 -13.00 1.59 -7.79
N ASN A 146 -13.24 1.99 -6.54
CA ASN A 146 -13.94 3.24 -6.22
C ASN A 146 -13.09 4.46 -6.62
N GLU A 147 -11.77 4.42 -6.42
CA GLU A 147 -10.85 5.47 -6.86
C GLU A 147 -10.83 5.60 -8.38
N SER A 148 -10.84 4.47 -9.11
CA SER A 148 -10.95 4.45 -10.56
C SER A 148 -12.29 5.02 -11.05
N PHE A 149 -13.38 4.72 -10.33
CA PHE A 149 -14.69 5.32 -10.56
C PHE A 149 -14.64 6.84 -10.42
N PHE A 150 -14.13 7.36 -9.31
CA PHE A 150 -14.04 8.81 -9.09
C PHE A 150 -13.05 9.51 -10.04
N GLY A 151 -11.96 8.83 -10.42
CA GLY A 151 -11.04 9.31 -11.46
C GLY A 151 -11.74 9.46 -12.81
N THR A 152 -12.46 8.42 -13.25
CA THR A 152 -13.23 8.45 -14.50
C THR A 152 -14.35 9.50 -14.44
N LEU A 153 -15.01 9.66 -13.30
CA LEU A 153 -16.02 10.68 -13.06
C LEU A 153 -15.46 12.10 -13.19
N SER A 154 -14.22 12.30 -12.77
CA SER A 154 -13.51 13.59 -12.90
C SER A 154 -13.09 13.86 -14.36
N GLU A 155 -12.74 12.83 -15.12
CA GLU A 155 -12.39 12.92 -16.55
C GLU A 155 -13.60 13.20 -17.44
N VAL A 156 -14.76 12.60 -17.12
CA VAL A 156 -16.01 12.74 -17.89
C VAL A 156 -16.72 14.07 -17.58
N ASP A 157 -16.37 14.76 -16.49
CA ASP A 157 -16.93 16.06 -16.16
C ASP A 157 -16.67 17.09 -17.27
N SER A 158 -17.74 17.52 -17.93
CA SER A 158 -17.70 18.51 -19.01
C SER A 158 -17.10 19.85 -18.57
N ASN A 159 -17.13 20.16 -17.27
CA ASN A 159 -16.59 21.41 -16.74
C ASN A 159 -15.07 21.38 -16.53
N ARG A 160 -14.42 20.20 -16.58
CA ARG A 160 -12.98 20.00 -16.32
C ARG A 160 -12.47 20.56 -14.99
N LEU A 161 -13.38 20.80 -14.04
CA LEU A 161 -13.03 21.29 -12.70
C LEU A 161 -12.66 20.15 -11.75
N GLY A 162 -12.75 18.89 -12.21
CA GLY A 162 -12.48 17.70 -11.40
C GLY A 162 -13.52 17.45 -10.30
N CYS A 163 -14.65 18.17 -10.31
CA CYS A 163 -15.70 18.04 -9.32
C CYS A 163 -17.06 18.36 -9.95
N PRO A 164 -17.82 17.34 -10.40
CA PRO A 164 -19.15 17.55 -10.95
C PRO A 164 -20.08 18.19 -9.93
N LYS A 165 -20.91 19.14 -10.39
CA LYS A 165 -22.00 19.66 -9.56
C LYS A 165 -23.00 18.54 -9.26
N ALA A 166 -23.57 18.54 -8.06
CA ALA A 166 -24.57 17.55 -7.62
C ALA A 166 -25.72 17.35 -8.64
N VAL A 167 -26.19 18.44 -9.27
CA VAL A 167 -27.26 18.40 -10.28
C VAL A 167 -26.90 17.62 -11.54
N ASN A 168 -25.62 17.45 -11.84
CA ASN A 168 -25.12 16.72 -13.00
C ASN A 168 -24.63 15.31 -12.64
N LEU A 169 -24.61 14.97 -11.35
CA LEU A 169 -23.95 13.78 -10.84
C LEU A 169 -24.60 12.51 -11.39
N GLU A 170 -25.94 12.43 -11.41
CA GLU A 170 -26.68 11.27 -11.92
C GLU A 170 -26.31 10.95 -13.38
N ARG A 171 -26.28 11.98 -14.23
CA ARG A 171 -25.92 11.83 -15.65
C ARG A 171 -24.48 11.35 -15.82
N VAL A 172 -23.53 11.97 -15.09
CA VAL A 172 -22.11 11.61 -15.19
C VAL A 172 -21.88 10.20 -14.62
N MET A 173 -22.54 9.83 -13.52
CA MET A 173 -22.47 8.49 -12.94
C MET A 173 -22.97 7.41 -13.91
N SER A 174 -24.05 7.67 -14.65
CA SER A 174 -24.55 6.74 -15.67
C SER A 174 -23.47 6.46 -16.73
N GLN A 175 -22.82 7.50 -17.24
CA GLN A 175 -21.78 7.39 -18.26
C GLN A 175 -20.54 6.65 -17.73
N VAL A 176 -20.10 6.96 -16.51
CA VAL A 176 -18.96 6.28 -15.88
C VAL A 176 -19.24 4.79 -15.68
N THR A 177 -20.46 4.46 -15.26
CA THR A 177 -20.88 3.07 -15.05
C THR A 177 -20.82 2.27 -16.35
N GLU A 178 -21.28 2.83 -17.46
CA GLU A 178 -21.16 2.20 -18.79
C GLU A 178 -19.69 2.01 -19.19
N VAL A 179 -18.85 3.04 -19.03
CA VAL A 179 -17.41 2.96 -19.35
C VAL A 179 -16.72 1.87 -18.56
N LEU A 180 -16.97 1.78 -17.25
CA LEU A 180 -16.38 0.75 -16.39
C LEU A 180 -16.91 -0.64 -16.72
N HIS A 181 -18.20 -0.77 -17.04
CA HIS A 181 -18.79 -2.05 -17.45
C HIS A 181 -18.07 -2.62 -18.68
N TYR A 182 -17.85 -1.81 -19.73
CA TYR A 182 -17.11 -2.23 -20.92
C TYR A 182 -15.62 -2.51 -20.66
N ARG A 183 -14.99 -1.78 -19.73
CA ARG A 183 -13.59 -2.05 -19.34
C ARG A 183 -13.44 -3.38 -18.60
N GLN A 184 -14.39 -3.72 -17.75
CA GLN A 184 -14.38 -4.97 -16.98
C GLN A 184 -14.84 -6.18 -17.80
N ASN A 185 -15.63 -5.97 -18.87
CA ASN A 185 -16.15 -7.02 -19.74
C ASN A 185 -15.79 -6.74 -21.22
N PRO A 186 -14.51 -6.87 -21.60
CA PRO A 186 -14.06 -6.55 -22.96
C PRO A 186 -14.64 -7.45 -24.05
N ASP A 187 -15.08 -8.66 -23.67
CA ASP A 187 -15.66 -9.67 -24.58
C ASP A 187 -17.12 -9.36 -24.99
N LEU A 188 -17.74 -8.32 -24.42
CA LEU A 188 -19.09 -7.86 -24.78
C LEU A 188 -19.10 -6.87 -25.97
N ARG A 189 -18.02 -6.81 -26.76
CA ARG A 189 -17.90 -5.99 -27.97
C ARG A 189 -18.08 -6.79 -29.24
#